data_AF-A0A2M9P8P2-F1
#
_entry.id   AF-A0A2M9P8P2-F1
#
_cell.length_a   1.000
_cell.length_b   1.000
_cell.length_c   1.000
_cell.angle_alpha   90.00
_cell.angle_beta   90.00
_cell.angle_gamma   90.00
#
_symmetry.space_group_name_H-M   'P 1'
#
loop_
_entity.id
_entity.type
_entity.pdbx_description
1 polymer ?
#
loop_
_entity_poly.entity_id
_entity_poly.type
_entity_poly.pdbx_seq_one_letter_code
_entity_poly.pdbx_strand_id
1 'polypeptide(L)'
;TIDALPLVTIAYGSGNMIPQVFDAMAAAGAQGIVTAGVGNGSIPSYLVDKLNEIRGQGVQIVRSSRVGDGIVLRNAEEKDDENDWVVASDLNPQKARLLTALAIEKGASSAELQRMFYEY
;
A
#
# COMPACT_ATOMS: atom_id res chain seq x y z
N THR A 1 17.14 -7.15 17.55
CA THR A 1 17.17 -7.98 16.32
C THR A 1 15.76 -8.02 15.75
N ILE A 2 15.61 -8.21 14.43
CA ILE A 2 14.30 -8.48 13.81
C ILE A 2 14.26 -9.98 13.56
N ASP A 3 13.33 -10.67 14.22
CA ASP A 3 13.27 -12.14 14.19
C ASP A 3 12.31 -12.65 13.10
N ALA A 4 11.32 -11.85 12.72
CA ALA A 4 10.42 -12.10 11.59
C ALA A 4 9.96 -10.76 10.99
N LEU A 5 9.52 -10.78 9.73
CA LEU A 5 8.88 -9.62 9.11
C LEU A 5 7.36 -9.82 9.06
N PRO A 6 6.57 -8.79 9.39
CA PRO A 6 5.14 -8.77 9.18
C PRO A 6 4.74 -9.18 7.76
N LEU A 7 3.60 -9.85 7.64
CA LEU A 7 3.06 -10.22 6.34
C LEU A 7 2.60 -8.95 5.60
N VAL A 8 3.38 -8.56 4.59
CA VAL A 8 3.01 -7.52 3.61
C VAL A 8 2.88 -8.16 2.24
N THR A 9 1.73 -7.94 1.59
CA THR A 9 1.38 -8.53 0.29
C THR A 9 1.43 -7.47 -0.82
N ILE A 10 1.40 -7.92 -2.08
CA ILE A 10 1.33 -7.05 -3.25
C ILE A 10 0.12 -7.45 -4.09
N ALA A 11 -0.77 -6.51 -4.36
CA ALA A 11 -1.91 -6.67 -5.26
C ALA A 11 -1.63 -5.98 -6.60
N TYR A 12 -1.68 -6.72 -7.70
CA TYR A 12 -1.31 -6.19 -9.01
C TYR A 12 -2.46 -5.44 -9.68
N GLY A 13 -2.22 -4.18 -10.05
CA GLY A 13 -3.18 -3.35 -10.77
C GLY A 13 -3.35 -3.79 -12.22
N SER A 14 -4.59 -4.03 -12.63
CA SER A 14 -4.94 -4.38 -14.01
C SER A 14 -6.37 -3.93 -14.36
N GLY A 15 -6.84 -4.21 -15.57
CA GLY A 15 -8.26 -4.01 -15.91
C GLY A 15 -9.13 -5.03 -15.18
N ASN A 16 -10.31 -4.62 -14.71
CA ASN A 16 -11.30 -5.48 -14.03
C ASN A 16 -10.73 -6.22 -12.80
N MET A 17 -10.14 -5.47 -11.87
CA MET A 17 -9.68 -6.03 -10.60
C MET A 17 -10.85 -6.55 -9.76
N ILE A 18 -10.62 -7.63 -9.04
CA ILE A 18 -11.62 -8.27 -8.19
C ILE A 18 -11.40 -7.91 -6.71
N PRO A 19 -12.39 -7.31 -6.01
CA PRO A 19 -12.26 -6.93 -4.60
C PRO A 19 -11.85 -8.07 -3.66
N GLN A 20 -12.26 -9.31 -4.00
CA GLN A 20 -12.02 -10.51 -3.20
C GLN A 20 -10.55 -10.84 -3.02
N VAL A 21 -9.66 -10.37 -3.90
CA VAL A 21 -8.21 -10.53 -3.72
C VAL A 21 -7.73 -9.79 -2.47
N PHE A 22 -8.27 -8.59 -2.22
CA PHE A 22 -7.92 -7.80 -1.04
C PHE A 22 -8.50 -8.41 0.23
N ASP A 23 -9.74 -8.91 0.18
CA ASP A 23 -10.36 -9.66 1.28
C ASP A 23 -9.52 -10.88 1.66
N ALA A 24 -9.07 -11.65 0.65
CA ALA A 24 -8.23 -12.83 0.88
C ALA A 24 -6.88 -12.48 1.52
N MET A 25 -6.26 -11.37 1.11
CA MET A 25 -5.01 -10.89 1.70
C MET A 25 -5.20 -10.47 3.16
N ALA A 26 -6.25 -9.71 3.47
CA ALA A 26 -6.59 -9.31 4.83
C ALA A 26 -6.90 -10.55 5.70
N ALA A 27 -7.71 -11.49 5.20
CA ALA A 27 -8.05 -12.73 5.89
C ALA A 27 -6.84 -13.65 6.14
N ALA A 28 -5.81 -13.58 5.28
CA ALA A 28 -4.54 -14.27 5.49
C ALA A 28 -3.66 -13.63 6.59
N GLY A 29 -4.11 -12.53 7.21
CA GLY A 29 -3.39 -11.83 8.27
C GLY A 29 -2.36 -10.82 7.76
N ALA A 30 -2.54 -10.29 6.54
CA ALA A 30 -1.67 -9.23 6.05
C ALA A 30 -1.78 -7.99 6.95
N GLN A 31 -0.65 -7.47 7.40
CA GLN A 31 -0.56 -6.21 8.14
C GLN A 31 -0.34 -5.02 7.20
N GLY A 32 0.02 -5.29 5.95
CA GLY A 32 0.08 -4.29 4.89
C GLY A 32 -0.22 -4.89 3.51
N ILE A 33 -0.80 -4.07 2.63
CA ILE A 33 -1.06 -4.38 1.23
C ILE A 33 -0.46 -3.24 0.40
N VAL A 34 0.51 -3.60 -0.45
CA VAL A 34 1.04 -2.71 -1.49
C VAL A 34 0.22 -2.91 -2.76
N THR A 35 -0.32 -1.85 -3.33
CA THR A 35 -0.95 -1.91 -4.65
C THR A 35 0.09 -1.57 -5.72
N ALA A 36 0.24 -2.44 -6.72
CA ALA A 36 1.00 -2.12 -7.93
C ALA A 36 0.03 -1.42 -8.91
N GLY A 37 -0.38 -0.20 -8.56
CA GLY A 37 -1.40 0.56 -9.27
C GLY A 37 -1.02 0.89 -10.71
N VAL A 38 -2.01 1.31 -11.49
CA VAL A 38 -1.78 1.79 -12.87
C VAL A 38 -1.35 3.24 -12.86
N GLY A 39 -0.55 3.68 -13.84
CA GLY A 39 -0.16 5.10 -13.97
C GLY A 39 0.52 5.63 -12.70
N ASN A 40 -0.03 6.71 -12.16
CA ASN A 40 0.42 7.39 -10.93
C ASN A 40 -0.12 6.67 -9.65
N GLY A 41 -0.09 5.34 -9.65
CA GLY A 41 -0.61 4.51 -8.57
C GLY A 41 -2.13 4.58 -8.39
N SER A 42 -2.89 4.82 -9.47
CA SER A 42 -4.36 4.98 -9.41
C SER A 42 -5.04 3.68 -8.98
N ILE A 43 -6.10 3.81 -8.20
CA ILE A 43 -6.98 2.72 -7.79
C ILE A 43 -8.32 2.86 -8.52
N PRO A 44 -8.92 1.77 -9.03
CA PRO A 44 -10.29 1.84 -9.55
C PRO A 44 -11.28 2.28 -8.47
N SER A 45 -12.17 3.22 -8.77
CA SER A 45 -13.10 3.80 -7.78
C SER A 45 -13.93 2.78 -7.01
N TYR A 46 -14.34 1.68 -7.66
CA TYR A 46 -15.10 0.60 -7.01
C TYR A 46 -14.30 -0.21 -5.97
N LEU A 47 -12.98 -0.02 -5.90
CA LEU A 47 -12.12 -0.63 -4.86
C LEU A 47 -11.84 0.30 -3.68
N VAL A 48 -12.12 1.59 -3.79
CA VAL A 48 -11.77 2.57 -2.74
C VAL A 48 -12.45 2.22 -1.43
N ASP A 49 -13.77 1.98 -1.44
CA ASP A 49 -14.53 1.61 -0.24
C ASP A 49 -14.02 0.31 0.38
N LYS A 50 -13.66 -0.68 -0.45
CA LYS A 50 -13.09 -1.96 0.01
C LYS A 50 -11.73 -1.76 0.67
N LEU A 51 -10.85 -0.96 0.08
CA LEU A 51 -9.55 -0.67 0.67
C LEU A 51 -9.67 0.16 1.96
N ASN A 52 -10.66 1.05 2.04
CA ASN A 52 -10.97 1.81 3.26
C ASN A 52 -11.51 0.91 4.37
N GLU A 53 -12.36 -0.07 4.06
CA GLU A 53 -12.80 -1.10 5.00
C GLU A 53 -11.60 -1.87 5.58
N ILE A 54 -10.70 -2.34 4.71
CA ILE A 54 -9.49 -3.07 5.10
C ILE A 54 -8.55 -2.17 5.92
N ARG A 55 -8.42 -0.90 5.55
CA ARG A 55 -7.64 0.07 6.32
C ARG A 55 -8.22 0.27 7.72
N GLY A 56 -9.54 0.28 7.85
CA GLY A 56 -10.25 0.34 9.13
C GLY A 56 -10.01 -0.86 10.04
N GLN A 57 -9.57 -2.00 9.49
CA GLN A 57 -9.15 -3.18 10.25
C GLN A 57 -7.68 -3.10 10.73
N GLY A 58 -6.98 -2.01 10.43
CA GLY A 58 -5.59 -1.78 10.85
C GLY A 58 -4.53 -2.20 9.83
N VAL A 59 -4.94 -2.65 8.63
CA VAL A 59 -4.02 -3.04 7.56
C VAL A 59 -3.50 -1.80 6.83
N GLN A 60 -2.18 -1.64 6.71
CA GLN A 60 -1.60 -0.52 5.97
C GLN A 60 -1.87 -0.65 4.46
N ILE A 61 -2.36 0.42 3.84
CA ILE A 61 -2.54 0.49 2.38
C ILE A 61 -1.46 1.39 1.80
N VAL A 62 -0.64 0.83 0.91
CA VAL A 62 0.48 1.54 0.27
C VAL A 62 0.29 1.55 -1.24
N ARG A 63 0.13 2.73 -1.84
CA ARG A 63 0.06 2.91 -3.29
C ARG A 63 1.45 2.97 -3.91
N SER A 64 1.80 1.96 -4.67
CA SER A 64 2.94 1.95 -5.59
C SER A 64 2.43 1.88 -7.03
N SER A 65 3.32 1.74 -8.00
CA SER A 65 2.97 1.63 -9.41
C SER A 65 3.63 0.44 -10.06
N ARG A 66 2.92 -0.20 -10.99
CA ARG A 66 3.53 -1.19 -11.90
C ARG A 66 4.28 -0.54 -13.07
N VAL A 67 4.22 0.78 -13.22
CA VAL A 67 5.00 1.53 -14.20
C VAL A 67 6.48 1.38 -13.86
N GLY A 68 7.34 1.24 -14.88
CA GLY A 68 8.74 0.88 -14.70
C GLY A 68 9.61 1.93 -14.00
N ASP A 69 9.23 3.22 -14.10
CA ASP A 69 9.94 4.34 -13.49
C ASP A 69 8.97 5.52 -13.25
N GLY A 70 9.33 6.40 -12.32
CA GLY A 70 8.53 7.56 -11.90
C GLY A 70 8.00 7.48 -10.46
N ILE A 71 7.39 8.58 -10.02
CA ILE A 71 6.87 8.74 -8.66
C ILE A 71 5.36 8.52 -8.59
N VAL A 72 4.88 7.92 -7.51
CA VAL A 72 3.48 7.96 -7.09
C VAL A 72 3.26 9.19 -6.21
N LEU A 73 2.44 10.13 -6.68
CA LEU A 73 2.12 11.37 -5.97
C LEU A 73 1.05 11.14 -4.90
N ARG A 74 1.31 11.69 -3.70
CA ARG A 74 0.35 11.74 -2.60
C ARG A 74 -0.76 12.75 -2.90
N ASN A 75 -2.01 12.41 -2.60
CA ASN A 75 -3.20 13.24 -2.81
C ASN A 75 -3.45 13.68 -4.27
N ALA A 76 -2.94 12.92 -5.25
CA ALA A 76 -3.14 13.21 -6.67
C ALA A 76 -4.27 12.37 -7.28
N GLU A 77 -4.06 11.06 -7.37
CA GLU A 77 -5.06 10.12 -7.93
C GLU A 77 -6.11 9.70 -6.90
N GLU A 78 -5.70 9.66 -5.64
CA GLU A 78 -6.51 9.23 -4.50
C GLU A 78 -6.36 10.24 -3.37
N LYS A 79 -7.34 10.29 -2.48
CA LYS A 79 -7.31 11.17 -1.31
C LYS A 79 -6.61 10.51 -0.14
N ASP A 80 -5.30 10.31 -0.26
CA ASP A 80 -4.49 9.54 0.69
C ASP A 80 -4.62 10.05 2.14
N ASP A 81 -4.72 11.36 2.34
CA ASP A 81 -4.91 11.95 3.67
C ASP A 81 -6.29 11.65 4.26
N GLU A 82 -7.35 11.65 3.45
CA GLU A 82 -8.71 11.30 3.90
C GLU A 82 -8.84 9.80 4.18
N ASN A 83 -8.17 8.96 3.37
CA ASN A 83 -8.23 7.51 3.43
C ASN A 83 -7.23 6.90 4.44
N ASP A 84 -6.32 7.70 4.99
CA ASP A 84 -5.19 7.24 5.81
C ASP A 84 -4.30 6.19 5.09
N TRP A 85 -4.03 6.47 3.81
CA TRP A 85 -3.16 5.67 2.93
C TRP A 85 -1.77 6.31 2.80
N VAL A 86 -0.83 5.51 2.28
CA VAL A 86 0.55 5.92 2.05
C VAL A 86 0.91 5.76 0.58
N VAL A 87 1.74 6.65 0.03
CA VAL A 87 2.34 6.46 -1.31
C VAL A 87 3.79 6.03 -1.19
N ALA A 88 4.18 5.14 -2.10
CA ALA A 88 5.52 4.57 -2.15
C ALA A 88 6.58 5.49 -2.78
N SER A 89 6.20 6.71 -3.20
CA SER A 89 7.06 7.61 -3.97
C SER A 89 7.59 6.89 -5.23
N ASP A 90 8.91 6.79 -5.39
CA ASP A 90 9.64 6.13 -6.48
C ASP A 90 9.91 4.63 -6.21
N LEU A 91 9.53 4.11 -5.04
CA LEU A 91 9.70 2.69 -4.76
C LEU A 91 8.66 1.85 -5.49
N ASN A 92 9.17 0.99 -6.38
CA ASN A 92 8.37 -0.06 -7.02
C ASN A 92 7.76 -1.04 -5.99
N PRO A 93 6.76 -1.86 -6.37
CA PRO A 93 5.94 -2.59 -5.41
C PRO A 93 6.74 -3.56 -4.52
N GLN A 94 7.74 -4.23 -5.07
CA GLN A 94 8.60 -5.16 -4.33
C GLN A 94 9.52 -4.46 -3.32
N LYS A 95 10.02 -3.26 -3.64
CA LYS A 95 10.80 -2.44 -2.69
C LYS A 95 9.88 -1.85 -1.62
N ALA A 96 8.74 -1.30 -2.02
CA ALA A 96 7.76 -0.72 -1.11
C ALA A 96 7.25 -1.76 -0.08
N ARG A 97 7.05 -3.01 -0.51
CA ARG A 97 6.69 -4.11 0.38
C ARG A 97 7.72 -4.36 1.48
N LEU A 98 9.02 -4.27 1.15
CA LEU A 98 10.09 -4.45 2.13
C LEU A 98 10.15 -3.30 3.13
N LEU A 99 10.11 -2.04 2.67
CA LEU A 99 10.12 -0.88 3.56
C LEU A 99 8.90 -0.88 4.49
N THR A 100 7.72 -1.22 3.95
CA THR A 100 6.48 -1.34 4.73
C THR A 100 6.61 -2.39 5.82
N ALA A 101 7.14 -3.57 5.52
CA ALA A 101 7.31 -4.63 6.51
C ALA A 101 8.28 -4.21 7.63
N LEU A 102 9.38 -3.55 7.28
CA LEU A 102 10.36 -3.03 8.25
C LEU A 102 9.75 -1.94 9.14
N ALA A 103 8.96 -1.04 8.55
CA ALA A 103 8.32 0.05 9.30
C ALA A 103 7.25 -0.48 10.26
N ILE A 104 6.41 -1.43 9.82
CA ILE A 104 5.39 -2.07 10.68
C ILE A 104 6.07 -2.80 11.85
N GLU A 105 7.15 -3.54 11.61
CA GLU A 105 7.93 -4.19 12.67
C GLU A 105 8.47 -3.20 13.71
N LYS A 106 8.69 -1.94 13.32
CA LYS A 106 9.11 -0.85 14.22
C LYS A 106 7.95 -0.10 14.87
N GLY A 107 6.71 -0.49 14.60
CA GLY A 107 5.52 0.18 15.14
C GLY A 107 5.23 1.54 14.49
N ALA A 108 5.66 1.75 13.25
CA ALA A 108 5.40 3.00 12.54
C ALA A 108 3.89 3.23 12.30
N SER A 109 3.44 4.46 12.52
CA SER A 109 2.13 4.93 12.05
C SER A 109 2.13 5.11 10.53
N SER A 110 0.96 5.33 9.92
CA SER A 110 0.86 5.68 8.49
C SER A 110 1.63 6.96 8.15
N ALA A 111 1.60 7.96 9.04
CA ALA A 111 2.35 9.21 8.88
C ALA A 111 3.87 8.97 8.93
N GLU A 112 4.35 8.16 9.88
CA GLU A 112 5.76 7.80 9.98
C GLU A 112 6.21 6.94 8.79
N LEU A 113 5.38 5.99 8.37
CA LEU A 113 5.62 5.21 7.16
C LEU A 113 5.72 6.10 5.92
N GLN A 114 4.84 7.10 5.78
CA GLN A 114 4.94 8.06 4.67
C GLN A 114 6.25 8.85 4.73
N ARG A 115 6.66 9.31 5.92
CA ARG A 115 7.94 10.00 6.12
C ARG A 115 9.11 9.13 5.68
N MET A 116 9.10 7.84 6.04
CA MET A 116 10.11 6.86 5.63
C MET A 116 10.18 6.68 4.12
N PHE A 117 9.04 6.61 3.42
CA PHE A 117 8.99 6.54 1.95
C PHE A 117 9.55 7.77 1.23
N TYR A 118 9.68 8.90 1.92
CA TYR A 118 10.33 10.09 1.37
C TYR A 118 11.82 10.18 1.71
N GLU A 119 12.31 9.34 2.62
CA GLU A 119 13.71 9.37 3.08
C GLU A 119 14.53 8.17 2.58
N TYR A 120 13.91 6.99 2.44
CA TYR A 120 14.55 5.71 2.11
C TYR A 120 13.94 5.04 0.88
#